data_AF-A0A9P8XQG4-F1
#
_entry.id   AF-A0A9P8XQG4-F1
#
_cell.length_a   1.000
_cell.length_b   1.000
_cell.length_c   1.000
_cell.angle_alpha   90.00
_cell.angle_beta   90.00
_cell.angle_gamma   90.00
#
_symmetry.space_group_name_H-M   'P 1'
#
loop_
_entity.id
_entity.type
_entity.pdbx_description
1 polymer ?
#
loop_
_entity_poly.entity_id
_entity_poly.type
_entity_poly.pdbx_seq_one_letter_code
_entity_poly.pdbx_strand_id
1 'polypeptide(L)'
;MGLSRKNFDCLGSKNQSFFKRRVQSSYQKGWSHAEIVRLQFVLLGEVLPNLESMTIMGCDLVRSRRPVPSQRNPPKSREGPFTKVHTLLIHDIREEEHVSLAQLHLFPGLLRLSLRSTHLRTSTTCSLKHLRKLTIHDCSLDSNSDFTKLLQACPRLADLSVGDIFIGVSDRQALGINRVGNAIRESSPEIRQLRVDLKPRKDD
;
A
#
# COMPACT_ATOMS: atom_id res chain seq x y z
N MET A 1 14.36 6.81 9.74
CA MET A 1 12.95 6.63 10.15
C MET A 1 12.38 5.64 9.18
N GLY A 2 11.84 4.53 9.68
CA GLY A 2 11.24 3.44 8.93
C GLY A 2 10.09 2.88 9.78
N LEU A 3 9.59 1.68 9.45
CA LEU A 3 8.51 1.00 10.20
C LEU A 3 8.56 1.33 11.71
N SER A 4 7.43 1.83 12.25
CA SER A 4 7.30 2.28 13.64
C SER A 4 7.85 1.24 14.63
N ARG A 5 8.42 1.66 15.77
CA ARG A 5 8.86 0.75 16.85
C ARG A 5 7.77 -0.30 17.14
N LYS A 6 6.51 0.13 17.12
CA LYS A 6 5.32 -0.71 17.35
C LYS A 6 5.21 -1.90 16.38
N ASN A 7 5.72 -1.78 15.15
CA ASN A 7 5.66 -2.84 14.15
C ASN A 7 6.65 -3.97 14.41
N PHE A 8 7.63 -3.75 15.29
CA PHE A 8 8.67 -4.74 15.62
C PHE A 8 8.57 -5.27 17.04
N ASP A 9 7.63 -4.78 17.85
CA ASP A 9 7.44 -5.24 19.22
C ASP A 9 7.03 -6.72 19.29
N CYS A 10 6.44 -7.26 18.20
CA CYS A 10 6.17 -8.68 18.04
C CYS A 10 7.40 -9.52 17.65
N LEU A 11 8.50 -8.90 17.23
CA LEU A 11 9.76 -9.62 16.96
C LEU A 11 10.52 -9.82 18.27
N GLY A 12 10.99 -11.04 18.53
CA GLY A 12 11.93 -11.30 19.62
C GLY A 12 13.18 -10.42 19.55
N SER A 13 13.79 -10.13 20.69
CA SER A 13 14.92 -9.18 20.83
C SER A 13 16.09 -9.44 19.86
N LYS A 14 16.41 -10.71 19.59
CA LYS A 14 17.42 -11.13 18.60
C LYS A 14 17.07 -10.62 17.20
N ASN A 15 15.83 -10.84 16.75
CA ASN A 15 15.36 -10.42 15.42
C ASN A 15 15.30 -8.90 15.30
N GLN A 16 14.88 -8.20 16.35
CA GLN A 16 14.93 -6.73 16.36
C GLN A 16 16.36 -6.19 16.19
N SER A 17 17.34 -6.79 16.88
CA SER A 17 18.74 -6.36 16.79
C SER A 17 19.33 -6.59 15.39
N PHE A 18 18.94 -7.70 14.75
CA PHE A 18 19.35 -8.04 13.40
C PHE A 18 18.76 -7.03 12.40
N PHE A 19 17.45 -6.73 12.52
CA PHE A 19 16.76 -5.73 11.72
C PHE A 19 17.40 -4.35 11.81
N LYS A 20 17.61 -3.87 13.03
CA LYS A 20 18.23 -2.57 13.29
C LYS A 20 19.62 -2.47 12.64
N ARG A 21 20.46 -3.50 12.81
CA ARG A 21 21.80 -3.55 12.20
C ARG A 21 21.76 -3.54 10.67
N ARG A 22 20.91 -4.35 10.04
CA ARG A 22 20.75 -4.38 8.58
C ARG A 22 20.28 -3.02 8.05
N VAL A 23 19.23 -2.45 8.62
CA VAL A 23 18.68 -1.15 8.22
C VAL A 23 19.70 -0.02 8.38
N GLN A 24 20.38 0.05 9.54
CA GLN A 24 21.39 1.06 9.80
C GLN A 24 22.59 0.94 8.84
N SER A 25 23.05 -0.29 8.56
CA SER A 25 24.11 -0.52 7.57
C SER A 25 23.71 -0.04 6.16
N SER A 26 22.46 -0.22 5.76
CA SER A 26 21.97 0.25 4.46
C SER A 26 21.93 1.79 4.37
N TYR A 27 21.54 2.48 5.44
CA TYR A 27 21.65 3.94 5.50
C TYR A 27 23.11 4.41 5.35
N GLN A 28 24.04 3.77 6.04
CA GLN A 28 25.48 4.09 5.92
C GLN A 28 26.03 3.83 4.51
N LYS A 29 25.43 2.88 3.77
CA LYS A 29 25.76 2.59 2.37
C LYS A 29 25.08 3.52 1.36
N GLY A 30 24.35 4.54 1.83
CA GLY A 30 23.70 5.53 0.98
C GLY A 30 22.45 5.02 0.26
N TRP A 31 21.81 3.96 0.74
CA TRP A 31 20.57 3.47 0.14
C TRP A 31 19.47 4.51 0.26
N SER A 32 18.65 4.63 -0.78
CA SER A 32 17.45 5.45 -0.74
C SER A 32 16.47 4.91 0.29
N HIS A 33 15.60 5.79 0.78
CA HIS A 33 14.61 5.38 1.76
C HIS A 33 13.65 4.31 1.23
N ALA A 34 13.27 4.39 -0.06
CA ALA A 34 12.45 3.37 -0.71
C ALA A 34 13.14 2.00 -0.75
N GLU A 35 14.45 1.95 -1.00
CA GLU A 35 15.24 0.70 -0.94
C GLU A 35 15.30 0.14 0.48
N ILE A 36 15.39 1.01 1.49
CA ILE A 36 15.41 0.61 2.90
C ILE A 36 14.05 0.05 3.32
N VAL A 37 12.95 0.69 2.93
CA VAL A 37 11.59 0.18 3.18
C VAL A 37 11.41 -1.18 2.49
N ARG A 38 11.84 -1.32 1.23
CA ARG A 38 11.84 -2.62 0.53
C ARG A 38 12.66 -3.67 1.28
N LEU A 39 13.85 -3.33 1.76
CA LEU A 39 14.67 -4.22 2.57
C LEU A 39 13.96 -4.63 3.86
N GLN A 40 13.29 -3.70 4.53
CA GLN A 40 12.51 -4.00 5.73
C GLN A 40 11.40 -5.02 5.42
N PHE A 41 10.69 -4.87 4.31
CA PHE A 41 9.72 -5.87 3.88
C PHE A 41 10.36 -7.23 3.59
N VAL A 42 11.48 -7.28 2.86
CA VAL A 42 12.19 -8.53 2.58
C VAL A 42 12.62 -9.25 3.86
N LEU A 43 13.27 -8.53 4.76
CA LEU A 43 13.72 -9.10 6.03
C LEU A 43 12.55 -9.55 6.91
N LEU A 44 11.39 -8.87 6.85
CA LEU A 44 10.20 -9.26 7.60
C LEU A 44 9.66 -10.60 7.10
N GLY A 45 9.60 -10.80 5.78
CA GLY A 45 9.15 -12.06 5.19
C GLY A 45 10.11 -13.22 5.47
N GLU A 46 11.42 -12.97 5.50
CA GLU A 46 12.41 -13.96 5.90
C GLU A 46 12.25 -14.41 7.37
N VAL A 47 11.94 -13.46 8.27
CA VAL A 47 11.79 -13.73 9.71
C VAL A 47 10.43 -14.34 10.05
N LEU A 48 9.39 -14.02 9.27
CA LEU A 48 8.01 -14.44 9.50
C LEU A 48 7.45 -15.19 8.28
N PRO A 49 8.00 -16.37 7.91
CA PRO A 49 7.63 -17.07 6.68
C PRO A 49 6.20 -17.61 6.66
N ASN A 50 5.54 -17.68 7.83
CA ASN A 50 4.17 -18.13 7.99
C ASN A 50 3.18 -16.98 8.27
N LEU A 51 3.59 -15.74 8.01
CA LEU A 51 2.72 -14.58 8.22
C LEU A 51 1.56 -14.60 7.20
N GLU A 52 0.32 -14.70 7.68
CA GLU A 52 -0.88 -14.75 6.83
C GLU A 52 -1.58 -13.39 6.68
N SER A 53 -1.39 -12.52 7.68
CA SER A 53 -1.99 -11.20 7.74
C SER A 53 -0.96 -10.17 8.19
N MET A 54 -0.97 -8.99 7.58
CA MET A 54 -0.09 -7.89 7.93
C MET A 54 -0.89 -6.60 8.05
N THR A 55 -0.62 -5.84 9.12
CA THR A 55 -1.18 -4.51 9.32
C THR A 55 -0.03 -3.51 9.36
N ILE A 56 -0.13 -2.45 8.55
CA ILE A 56 0.79 -1.34 8.45
C ILE A 56 0.02 -0.10 8.93
N MET A 57 0.38 0.46 10.08
CA MET A 57 -0.25 1.66 10.63
C MET A 57 0.79 2.73 10.89
N GLY A 58 0.44 4.00 10.61
CA GLY A 58 1.21 5.16 11.08
C GLY A 58 2.70 5.08 10.80
N CYS A 59 3.07 4.42 9.70
CA CYS A 59 4.46 4.28 9.33
C CYS A 59 4.89 5.58 8.69
N ASP A 60 6.00 6.15 9.14
CA ASP A 60 6.73 7.14 8.37
C ASP A 60 7.45 6.40 7.21
N LEU A 61 6.70 6.08 6.14
CA LEU A 61 7.20 5.42 4.94
C LEU A 61 7.99 6.35 4.01
N VAL A 62 7.98 7.68 4.21
CA VAL A 62 8.77 8.63 3.41
C VAL A 62 9.12 9.93 4.15
N ARG A 63 10.41 10.10 4.49
CA ARG A 63 11.14 11.36 4.25
C ARG A 63 12.55 11.08 3.73
N SER A 64 12.74 11.10 2.40
CA SER A 64 14.06 11.32 1.80
C SER A 64 14.12 12.74 1.25
N ARG A 65 14.56 13.71 2.06
CA ARG A 65 14.78 15.10 1.63
C ARG A 65 16.09 15.29 0.84
N ARG A 66 16.88 14.23 0.65
CA ARG A 66 18.14 14.31 -0.10
C ARG A 66 17.99 13.59 -1.44
N PRO A 67 18.35 14.24 -2.56
CA PRO A 67 18.60 13.55 -3.81
C PRO A 67 19.67 12.50 -3.56
N VAL A 68 19.36 11.23 -3.85
CA VAL A 68 20.32 10.13 -3.70
C VAL A 68 21.00 9.94 -5.06
N PRO A 69 22.35 9.84 -5.13
CA PRO A 69 23.05 9.59 -6.38
C PRO A 69 22.64 8.24 -6.99
N SER A 70 22.10 8.31 -8.20
CA SER A 70 21.48 7.21 -8.95
C SER A 70 22.50 6.25 -9.59
N GLN A 71 23.21 5.39 -8.83
CA GLN A 71 24.14 4.42 -9.47
C GLN A 71 24.35 3.08 -8.74
N ARG A 72 23.31 2.45 -8.16
CA ARG A 72 23.43 1.03 -7.78
C ARG A 72 22.29 0.19 -8.33
N ASN A 73 22.68 -0.94 -8.95
CA ASN A 73 21.74 -1.96 -9.40
C ASN A 73 21.04 -2.55 -8.16
N PRO A 74 19.70 -2.48 -8.08
CA PRO A 74 18.97 -3.11 -6.99
C PRO A 74 19.24 -4.63 -7.02
N PRO A 75 19.26 -5.31 -5.86
CA PRO A 75 19.41 -6.76 -5.82
C PRO A 75 18.33 -7.40 -6.70
N LYS A 76 18.74 -8.29 -7.62
CA LYS A 76 17.84 -9.04 -8.51
C LYS A 76 16.80 -9.75 -7.63
N SER A 77 15.52 -9.37 -7.78
CA SER A 77 14.46 -9.89 -6.93
C SER A 77 14.24 -11.37 -7.20
N ARG A 78 14.57 -12.22 -6.24
CA ARG A 78 13.90 -13.52 -6.10
C ARG A 78 12.42 -13.26 -5.79
N GLU A 79 11.56 -14.24 -6.04
CA GLU A 79 10.11 -14.19 -5.79
C GLU A 79 9.75 -13.48 -4.48
N GLY A 80 8.60 -12.80 -4.47
CA GLY A 80 8.18 -11.93 -3.37
C GLY A 80 8.24 -12.65 -2.00
N PRO A 81 8.77 -12.01 -0.95
CA PRO A 81 9.04 -12.64 0.34
C PRO A 81 7.76 -13.01 1.13
N PHE A 82 6.58 -12.56 0.68
CA PHE A 82 5.30 -12.75 1.36
C PHE A 82 4.30 -13.58 0.55
N THR A 83 4.71 -14.78 0.12
CA THR A 83 3.82 -15.70 -0.60
C THR A 83 2.61 -16.14 0.22
N LYS A 84 2.75 -16.17 1.56
CA LYS A 84 1.68 -16.56 2.48
C LYS A 84 0.87 -15.40 3.05
N VAL A 85 1.16 -14.13 2.74
CA VAL A 85 0.32 -13.03 3.24
C VAL A 85 -0.89 -12.89 2.32
N HIS A 86 -2.07 -13.18 2.85
CA HIS A 86 -3.33 -13.13 2.11
C HIS A 86 -4.13 -11.87 2.47
N THR A 87 -3.87 -11.27 3.64
CA THR A 87 -4.54 -10.04 4.10
C THR A 87 -3.52 -8.95 4.41
N LEU A 88 -3.70 -7.77 3.80
CA LEU A 88 -2.90 -6.58 4.05
C LEU A 88 -3.80 -5.41 4.42
N LEU A 89 -3.56 -4.81 5.57
CA LEU A 89 -4.25 -3.61 6.05
C LEU A 89 -3.23 -2.48 6.11
N ILE A 90 -3.51 -1.35 5.47
CA ILE A 90 -2.64 -0.16 5.46
C ILE A 90 -3.48 1.04 5.87
N HIS A 91 -3.28 1.50 7.11
CA HIS A 91 -4.10 2.55 7.72
C HIS A 91 -3.26 3.73 8.21
N ASP A 92 -3.87 4.92 8.25
CA ASP A 92 -3.34 6.12 8.90
C ASP A 92 -1.94 6.50 8.43
N ILE A 93 -1.73 6.48 7.11
CA ILE A 93 -0.48 6.94 6.49
C ILE A 93 -0.60 8.46 6.30
N ARG A 94 0.40 9.20 6.75
CA ARG A 94 0.37 10.68 6.71
C ARG A 94 0.22 11.18 5.27
N GLU A 95 -0.42 12.33 5.10
CA GLU A 95 -0.74 12.88 3.77
C GLU A 95 0.49 13.17 2.91
N GLU A 96 1.64 13.46 3.51
CA GLU A 96 2.89 13.66 2.75
C GLU A 96 3.50 12.36 2.22
N GLU A 97 2.95 11.22 2.66
CA GLU A 97 3.39 9.89 2.28
C GLU A 97 2.34 9.22 1.42
N HIS A 98 2.79 8.59 0.33
CA HIS A 98 1.90 7.89 -0.57
C HIS A 98 2.20 6.41 -0.57
N VAL A 99 1.13 5.62 -0.56
CA VAL A 99 1.21 4.19 -0.81
C VAL A 99 1.33 4.01 -2.32
N SER A 100 2.51 3.58 -2.76
CA SER A 100 2.71 3.19 -4.16
C SER A 100 2.18 1.77 -4.35
N LEU A 101 1.11 1.62 -5.14
CA LEU A 101 0.59 0.29 -5.48
C LEU A 101 1.64 -0.60 -6.12
N ALA A 102 2.65 -0.02 -6.78
CA ALA A 102 3.79 -0.75 -7.33
C ALA A 102 4.45 -1.66 -6.30
N GLN A 103 4.45 -1.31 -5.00
CA GLN A 103 5.07 -2.12 -3.94
C GLN A 103 4.27 -3.36 -3.57
N LEU A 104 3.00 -3.45 -3.98
CA LEU A 104 2.14 -4.58 -3.64
C LEU A 104 2.53 -5.88 -4.37
N HIS A 105 3.40 -5.82 -5.39
CA HIS A 105 4.00 -7.01 -6.01
C HIS A 105 4.76 -7.90 -5.01
N LEU A 106 5.15 -7.36 -3.85
CA LEU A 106 5.77 -8.11 -2.76
C LEU A 106 4.82 -9.13 -2.13
N PHE A 107 3.51 -9.02 -2.39
CA PHE A 107 2.45 -9.87 -1.84
C PHE A 107 1.72 -10.61 -2.98
N PRO A 108 2.36 -11.56 -3.67
CA PRO A 108 1.79 -12.22 -4.84
C PRO A 108 0.52 -13.04 -4.52
N GLY A 109 0.35 -13.50 -3.27
CA GLY A 109 -0.82 -14.23 -2.78
C GLY A 109 -1.93 -13.37 -2.19
N LEU A 110 -1.87 -12.04 -2.33
CA LEU A 110 -2.77 -11.13 -1.63
C LEU A 110 -4.22 -11.32 -2.10
N LEU A 111 -5.10 -11.70 -1.17
CA LEU A 111 -6.54 -11.90 -1.40
C LEU A 111 -7.38 -10.72 -0.91
N ARG A 112 -6.94 -10.04 0.16
CA ARG A 112 -7.66 -8.95 0.82
C ARG A 112 -6.74 -7.76 1.05
N LEU A 113 -7.16 -6.59 0.58
CA LEU A 113 -6.47 -5.32 0.79
C LEU A 113 -7.42 -4.29 1.39
N SER A 114 -7.02 -3.68 2.50
CA SER A 114 -7.72 -2.55 3.10
C SER A 114 -6.78 -1.36 3.17
N LEU A 115 -7.23 -0.24 2.59
CA LEU A 115 -6.56 1.05 2.59
C LEU A 115 -7.48 2.01 3.34
N ARG A 116 -6.98 2.67 4.37
CA ARG A 116 -7.76 3.63 5.17
C ARG A 116 -6.96 4.86 5.52
N SER A 117 -7.48 6.06 5.32
CA SER A 117 -6.79 7.29 5.73
C SER A 117 -5.37 7.31 5.15
N THR A 118 -5.28 7.08 3.83
CA THR A 118 -4.01 6.98 3.09
C THR A 118 -4.08 7.77 1.80
N HIS A 119 -2.97 8.40 1.40
CA HIS A 119 -2.80 8.95 0.07
C HIS A 119 -2.30 7.86 -0.90
N LEU A 120 -3.01 7.64 -1.99
CA LEU A 120 -2.76 6.55 -2.94
C LEU A 120 -2.20 7.11 -4.24
N ARG A 121 -1.03 6.60 -4.62
CA ARG A 121 -0.42 6.88 -5.92
C ARG A 121 -0.40 5.61 -6.74
N THR A 122 -1.23 5.57 -7.77
CA THR A 122 -1.30 4.41 -8.64
C THR A 122 -0.18 4.47 -9.68
N SER A 123 0.52 3.34 -9.87
CA SER A 123 1.39 3.16 -11.03
C SER A 123 0.71 2.20 -11.99
N THR A 124 0.98 2.37 -13.28
CA THR A 124 0.43 1.53 -14.36
C THR A 124 0.91 0.08 -14.34
N THR A 125 1.80 -0.29 -13.42
CA THR A 125 2.57 -1.55 -13.47
C THR A 125 2.21 -2.57 -12.41
N CYS A 126 1.28 -2.27 -11.50
CA CYS A 126 0.88 -3.24 -10.48
C CYS A 126 -0.25 -4.15 -10.98
N SER A 127 -0.09 -5.46 -10.80
CA SER A 127 -1.13 -6.45 -11.10
C SER A 127 -1.41 -7.28 -9.85
N LEU A 128 -2.61 -7.12 -9.31
CA LEU A 128 -3.12 -7.80 -8.11
C LEU A 128 -4.09 -8.91 -8.54
N LYS A 129 -3.59 -9.85 -9.34
CA LYS A 129 -4.40 -10.88 -10.03
C LYS A 129 -5.23 -11.76 -9.10
N HIS A 130 -4.81 -11.91 -7.84
CA HIS A 130 -5.48 -12.77 -6.87
C HIS A 130 -6.39 -12.00 -5.91
N LEU A 131 -6.40 -10.67 -5.96
CA LEU A 131 -7.15 -9.85 -5.03
C LEU A 131 -8.65 -10.07 -5.23
N ARG A 132 -9.34 -10.50 -4.17
CA ARG A 132 -10.78 -10.77 -4.15
C ARG A 132 -11.57 -9.70 -3.41
N LYS A 133 -10.96 -9.08 -2.40
CA LYS A 133 -11.60 -8.04 -1.59
C LYS A 133 -10.74 -6.79 -1.48
N LEU A 134 -11.32 -5.65 -1.80
CA LEU A 134 -10.70 -4.34 -1.71
C LEU A 134 -11.58 -3.41 -0.88
N THR A 135 -10.97 -2.74 0.08
CA THR A 135 -11.62 -1.74 0.95
C THR A 135 -10.80 -0.46 0.89
N ILE A 136 -11.42 0.65 0.47
CA ILE A 136 -10.77 1.96 0.33
C ILE A 136 -11.64 2.98 1.06
N HIS A 137 -11.15 3.49 2.19
CA HIS A 137 -11.92 4.41 3.03
C HIS A 137 -11.10 5.63 3.39
N ASP A 138 -11.66 6.83 3.25
CA ASP A 138 -10.94 8.06 3.63
C ASP A 138 -9.58 8.17 2.90
N CYS A 139 -9.54 7.80 1.62
CA CYS A 139 -8.31 7.82 0.83
C CYS A 139 -8.31 8.98 -0.16
N SER A 140 -7.15 9.59 -0.37
CA SER A 140 -6.96 10.60 -1.43
C SER A 140 -6.21 10.00 -2.61
N LEU A 141 -6.61 10.37 -3.82
CA LEU A 141 -6.00 9.99 -5.09
C LEU A 141 -5.52 11.24 -5.82
N ASP A 142 -4.47 11.12 -6.63
CA ASP A 142 -3.99 12.23 -7.46
C ASP A 142 -5.03 12.63 -8.53
N SER A 143 -5.69 11.64 -9.14
CA SER A 143 -6.67 11.88 -10.20
C SER A 143 -7.82 10.86 -10.18
N ASN A 144 -8.93 11.21 -10.85
CA ASN A 144 -10.02 10.27 -11.12
C ASN A 144 -9.54 8.98 -11.81
N SER A 145 -8.60 9.12 -12.75
CA SER A 145 -8.08 7.99 -13.53
C SER A 145 -7.35 6.97 -12.68
N ASP A 146 -6.83 7.38 -11.52
CA ASP A 146 -6.09 6.51 -10.63
C ASP A 146 -7.00 5.51 -9.92
N PHE A 147 -8.23 5.90 -9.60
CA PHE A 147 -9.23 4.96 -9.10
C PHE A 147 -9.53 3.86 -10.13
N THR A 148 -9.74 4.25 -11.39
CA THR A 148 -9.95 3.31 -12.50
C THR A 148 -8.75 2.38 -12.68
N LYS A 149 -7.52 2.90 -12.69
CA LYS A 149 -6.30 2.08 -12.79
C LYS A 149 -6.16 1.09 -11.64
N LEU A 150 -6.51 1.49 -10.42
CA LEU A 150 -6.50 0.59 -9.26
C LEU A 150 -7.48 -0.58 -9.45
N LEU A 151 -8.69 -0.32 -9.96
CA LEU A 151 -9.65 -1.38 -10.25
C LEU A 151 -9.17 -2.29 -11.39
N GLN A 152 -8.60 -1.72 -12.46
CA GLN A 152 -8.02 -2.49 -13.57
C GLN A 152 -6.84 -3.38 -13.13
N ALA A 153 -6.08 -2.94 -12.12
CA ALA A 153 -5.04 -3.76 -11.51
C ALA A 153 -5.57 -5.00 -10.77
N CYS A 154 -6.88 -5.06 -10.49
CA CYS A 154 -7.53 -6.10 -9.70
C CYS A 154 -8.59 -6.86 -10.54
N PRO A 155 -8.19 -7.63 -11.58
CA PRO A 155 -9.13 -8.22 -12.54
C PRO A 155 -10.09 -9.25 -11.94
N ARG A 156 -9.78 -9.79 -10.76
CA ARG A 156 -10.55 -10.84 -10.06
C ARG A 156 -11.31 -10.33 -8.83
N LEU A 157 -11.43 -9.01 -8.69
CA LEU A 157 -12.05 -8.36 -7.56
C LEU A 157 -13.55 -8.71 -7.51
N ALA A 158 -13.99 -9.32 -6.41
CA ALA A 158 -15.38 -9.73 -6.21
C ALA A 158 -16.12 -8.81 -5.22
N ASP A 159 -15.41 -8.33 -4.19
CA ASP A 159 -15.95 -7.49 -3.14
C ASP A 159 -15.24 -6.13 -3.12
N LEU A 160 -15.99 -5.06 -3.38
CA LEU A 160 -15.49 -3.69 -3.31
C LEU A 160 -16.26 -2.91 -2.24
N SER A 161 -15.54 -2.35 -1.28
CA SER A 161 -16.06 -1.37 -0.32
C SER A 161 -15.32 -0.07 -0.47
N VAL A 162 -16.05 1.00 -0.73
CA VAL A 162 -15.51 2.35 -0.88
C VAL A 162 -16.25 3.33 0.00
N GLY A 163 -15.52 4.25 0.61
CA GLY A 163 -16.10 5.35 1.37
C GLY A 163 -15.15 6.53 1.41
N ASP A 164 -15.70 7.75 1.42
CA ASP A 164 -14.93 8.99 1.55
C ASP A 164 -13.63 9.01 0.69
N ILE A 165 -13.77 8.84 -0.63
CA ILE A 165 -12.61 8.93 -1.55
C ILE A 165 -12.49 10.37 -2.05
N PHE A 166 -11.31 10.94 -1.99
CA PHE A 166 -11.01 12.30 -2.40
C PHE A 166 -10.07 12.32 -3.60
N ILE A 167 -10.25 13.30 -4.49
CA ILE A 167 -9.38 13.56 -5.63
C ILE A 167 -8.65 14.87 -5.37
N GLY A 168 -7.34 14.84 -5.58
CA GLY A 168 -6.44 15.95 -5.29
C GLY A 168 -6.14 16.03 -3.80
N VAL A 169 -4.87 16.27 -3.48
CA VAL A 169 -4.41 16.44 -2.09
C VAL A 169 -4.96 17.76 -1.50
N SER A 170 -5.05 18.81 -2.33
CA SER A 170 -5.41 20.16 -1.89
C SER A 170 -6.91 20.43 -1.92
N ASP A 171 -7.60 20.03 -2.98
CA ASP A 171 -9.00 20.44 -3.22
C ASP A 171 -10.02 19.46 -2.65
N ARG A 172 -9.56 18.28 -2.19
CA ARG A 172 -10.35 17.17 -1.62
C ARG A 172 -11.73 17.03 -2.25
N GLN A 173 -11.78 16.99 -3.59
CA GLN A 173 -13.05 16.80 -4.26
C GLN A 173 -13.50 15.36 -4.04
N ALA A 174 -14.65 15.16 -3.40
CA ALA A 174 -15.19 13.82 -3.23
C ALA A 174 -15.39 13.14 -4.60
N LEU A 175 -14.94 11.90 -4.71
CA LEU A 175 -15.19 11.05 -5.86
C LEU A 175 -16.68 10.69 -5.85
N GLY A 176 -17.48 11.49 -6.55
CA GLY A 176 -18.93 11.30 -6.58
C GLY A 176 -19.35 9.91 -7.05
N ILE A 177 -20.52 9.46 -6.59
CA ILE A 177 -21.03 8.09 -6.82
C ILE A 177 -21.09 7.72 -8.31
N ASN A 178 -21.40 8.68 -9.18
CA ASN A 178 -21.44 8.48 -10.63
C ASN A 178 -20.06 8.10 -11.19
N ARG A 179 -18.98 8.70 -10.67
CA ARG A 179 -17.61 8.40 -11.11
C ARG A 179 -17.18 7.01 -10.64
N VAL A 180 -17.53 6.63 -9.41
CA VAL A 180 -17.32 5.27 -8.90
C VAL A 180 -18.04 4.24 -9.77
N GLY A 181 -19.32 4.49 -10.08
CA GLY A 181 -20.12 3.61 -10.92
C GLY A 181 -19.58 3.45 -12.35
N ASN A 182 -19.00 4.50 -12.93
CA ASN A 182 -18.36 4.43 -14.25
C ASN A 182 -17.05 3.64 -14.19
N ALA A 183 -16.19 3.92 -13.21
CA ALA A 183 -14.92 3.21 -13.04
C ALA A 183 -15.13 1.69 -12.83
N ILE A 184 -16.16 1.30 -12.07
CA ILE A 184 -16.53 -0.11 -11.89
C ILE A 184 -16.92 -0.76 -13.21
N ARG A 185 -17.79 -0.10 -13.99
CA ARG A 185 -18.25 -0.59 -15.31
C ARG A 185 -17.10 -0.78 -16.29
N GLU A 186 -16.11 0.11 -16.26
CA GLU A 186 -14.94 0.06 -17.15
C GLU A 186 -13.89 -0.99 -16.72
N SER A 187 -13.80 -1.31 -15.44
CA SER A 187 -12.60 -1.97 -14.89
C SER A 187 -12.79 -3.42 -14.47
N SER A 188 -13.97 -3.82 -14.00
CA SER A 188 -14.14 -5.18 -13.48
C SER A 188 -15.58 -5.69 -13.59
N PRO A 189 -15.86 -6.59 -14.54
CA PRO A 189 -17.16 -7.24 -14.65
C PRO A 189 -17.40 -8.28 -13.53
N GLU A 190 -16.38 -8.64 -12.75
CA GLU A 190 -16.48 -9.69 -11.72
C GLU A 190 -16.97 -9.19 -10.36
N ILE A 191 -17.15 -7.88 -10.15
CA ILE A 191 -17.61 -7.34 -8.86
C ILE A 191 -19.05 -7.79 -8.60
N ARG A 192 -19.24 -8.59 -7.55
CA ARG A 192 -20.54 -9.14 -7.12
C ARG A 192 -21.13 -8.38 -5.95
N GLN A 193 -20.28 -7.82 -5.09
CA GLN A 193 -20.69 -7.04 -3.94
C GLN A 193 -20.06 -5.67 -3.98
N LEU A 194 -20.90 -4.64 -3.96
CA LEU A 194 -20.51 -3.25 -3.87
C LEU A 194 -21.09 -2.63 -2.60
N ARG A 195 -20.24 -2.05 -1.77
CA ARG A 195 -20.64 -1.23 -0.63
C ARG A 195 -20.09 0.17 -0.81
N VAL A 196 -20.97 1.16 -0.77
CA VAL A 196 -20.60 2.57 -0.89
C VAL A 196 -21.03 3.27 0.39
N ASP A 197 -20.06 3.60 1.22
CA ASP A 197 -20.27 4.32 2.47
C ASP A 197 -19.95 5.81 2.23
N LEU A 198 -20.92 6.55 1.71
CA LEU A 198 -20.78 8.00 1.56
C LEU A 198 -21.28 8.67 2.83
N LYS A 199 -20.40 9.38 3.54
CA LYS A 199 -20.89 10.27 4.59
C LYS A 199 -21.59 11.45 3.94
N PRO A 200 -22.79 11.85 4.40
CA PRO A 200 -23.37 13.11 4.00
C PRO A 200 -22.38 14.22 4.35
N ARG A 201 -22.10 15.10 3.39
CA ARG A 201 -21.33 16.31 3.65
C ARG A 201 -22.12 17.08 4.71
N LYS A 202 -21.51 17.33 5.88
CA LYS A 202 -22.07 18.35 6.77
C LYS A 202 -21.79 19.66 6.05
N ASP A 203 -22.83 20.19 5.41
CA ASP A 203 -22.77 21.55 4.87
C ASP A 203 -22.63 22.47 6.10
N ASP A 204 -21.46 23.09 6.24
CA ASP A 204 -21.15 24.10 7.26
C ASP A 204 -21.82 25.44 6.92
#